data_AF-A0A1H8PP94-F1
#
_entry.id   AF-A0A1H8PP94-F1
#
_cell.length_a   1.000
_cell.length_b   1.000
_cell.length_c   1.000
_cell.angle_alpha   90.00
_cell.angle_beta   90.00
_cell.angle_gamma   90.00
#
_symmetry.space_group_name_H-M   'P 1'
#
loop_
_entity.id
_entity.type
_entity.pdbx_description
1 polymer ?
#
loop_
_entity_poly.entity_id
_entity_poly.type
_entity_poly.pdbx_seq_one_letter_code
_entity_poly.pdbx_strand_id
1 'polypeptide(L)'
;MTTPKTAAERKADQRKREAERLAALGHQVMPFEMYQRTAEALDRICAAGGFEQRAEVLTLLIHSADQIAKRDMSRFNELITPPRST
;
A
#
# COMPACT_ATOMS: atom_id res chain seq x y z
N MET A 1 -10.25 41.70 20.39
CA MET A 1 -8.96 40.98 20.55
C MET A 1 -9.24 39.50 20.31
N THR A 2 -8.71 38.91 19.24
CA THR A 2 -8.87 37.48 18.96
C THR A 2 -7.96 36.71 19.90
N THR A 3 -8.54 35.94 20.81
CA THR A 3 -7.80 35.10 21.75
C THR A 3 -6.86 34.16 20.98
N PRO A 4 -5.57 34.06 21.33
CA PRO A 4 -4.64 33.20 20.62
C PRO A 4 -5.06 31.73 20.74
N LYS A 5 -5.05 31.01 19.60
CA LYS A 5 -5.41 29.59 19.56
C LYS A 5 -4.56 28.78 20.53
N THR A 6 -5.23 28.00 21.36
CA THR A 6 -4.64 27.02 22.26
C THR A 6 -3.82 25.98 21.47
N ALA A 7 -2.90 25.28 22.14
CA ALA A 7 -2.11 24.23 21.50
C ALA A 7 -2.99 23.08 20.96
N ALA A 8 -4.12 22.80 21.63
CA ALA A 8 -5.08 21.79 21.20
C ALA A 8 -5.78 22.17 19.88
N GLU A 9 -6.21 23.43 19.74
CA GLU A 9 -6.83 23.94 18.50
C GLU A 9 -5.86 23.91 17.33
N ARG A 10 -4.58 24.26 17.55
CA ARG A 10 -3.54 24.17 16.52
C ARG A 10 -3.33 22.73 16.02
N LYS A 11 -3.31 21.75 16.93
CA LYS A 11 -3.17 20.32 16.58
C LYS A 11 -4.42 19.76 15.89
N ALA A 12 -5.61 20.26 16.23
CA ALA A 12 -6.84 19.89 15.53
C ALA A 12 -6.85 20.43 14.09
N ASP A 13 -6.48 21.70 13.89
CA ASP A 13 -6.36 22.30 12.57
C ASP A 13 -5.31 21.60 11.70
N GLN A 14 -4.17 21.22 12.29
CA GLN A 14 -3.13 20.46 11.59
C GLN A 14 -3.66 19.12 11.08
N ARG A 15 -4.33 18.34 11.95
CA ARG A 15 -4.93 17.05 11.58
C ARG A 15 -6.01 17.20 10.52
N LYS A 16 -6.82 18.25 10.61
CA LYS A 16 -7.84 18.56 9.60
C LYS A 16 -7.21 18.82 8.23
N ARG A 17 -6.19 19.68 8.17
CA ARG A 17 -5.46 19.97 6.91
C ARG A 17 -4.78 18.75 6.32
N GLU A 18 -4.20 17.92 7.18
CA GLU A 18 -3.57 16.66 6.76
C GLU A 18 -4.60 15.67 6.23
N ALA A 19 -5.74 15.52 6.90
CA ALA A 19 -6.84 14.67 6.42
C ALA A 19 -7.41 15.17 5.08
N GLU A 20 -7.60 16.48 4.92
CA GLU A 20 -8.04 17.09 3.66
C GLU A 20 -7.03 16.85 2.53
N ARG A 21 -5.73 16.99 2.80
CA ARG A 21 -4.65 16.70 1.84
C ARG A 21 -4.64 15.23 1.44
N LEU A 22 -4.72 14.32 2.41
CA LEU A 22 -4.73 12.88 2.16
C LEU A 22 -5.96 12.46 1.36
N ALA A 23 -7.14 12.99 1.68
CA ALA A 23 -8.37 12.75 0.93
C ALA A 23 -8.25 13.23 -0.52
N ALA A 24 -7.67 14.42 -0.76
CA ALA A 24 -7.45 14.94 -2.11
C ALA A 24 -6.48 14.08 -2.94
N LEU A 25 -5.53 13.40 -2.29
CA LEU A 25 -4.61 12.46 -2.93
C LEU A 25 -5.22 11.06 -3.14
N GLY A 26 -6.48 10.85 -2.75
CA GLY A 26 -7.11 9.54 -2.79
C GLY A 26 -6.44 8.53 -1.86
N HIS A 27 -5.82 9.00 -0.77
CA HIS A 27 -5.14 8.13 0.19
C HIS A 27 -6.12 7.12 0.78
N GLN A 28 -5.79 5.84 0.62
CA GLN A 28 -6.55 4.73 1.18
C GLN A 28 -5.64 3.93 2.11
N VAL A 29 -6.18 3.57 3.28
CA VAL A 29 -5.54 2.64 4.21
C VAL A 29 -6.23 1.30 4.08
N MET A 30 -5.46 0.26 3.77
CA MET A 30 -5.92 -1.12 3.76
C MET A 30 -5.27 -1.86 4.93
N PRO A 31 -6.01 -2.19 6.01
CA PRO A 31 -5.50 -3.08 7.04
C PRO A 31 -5.30 -4.47 6.43
N PHE A 32 -4.12 -5.06 6.64
CA PHE A 32 -3.74 -6.33 6.02
C PHE A 32 -3.09 -7.25 7.04
N GLU A 33 -3.69 -8.42 7.25
CA GLU A 33 -3.15 -9.49 8.07
C GLU A 33 -2.47 -10.52 7.18
N MET A 34 -1.27 -10.95 7.56
CA MET A 34 -0.47 -11.92 6.80
C MET A 34 -0.14 -13.13 7.66
N TYR A 35 -0.38 -14.32 7.13
CA TYR A 35 0.20 -15.53 7.69
C TYR A 35 1.72 -15.53 7.55
N GLN A 36 2.41 -16.21 8.47
CA GLN A 36 3.87 -16.23 8.54
C GLN A 36 4.53 -16.56 7.19
N ARG A 37 4.08 -17.61 6.50
CA ARG A 37 4.65 -18.00 5.19
C ARG A 37 4.49 -16.93 4.11
N THR A 38 3.39 -16.18 4.14
CA THR A 38 3.16 -15.06 3.22
C THR A 38 4.10 -13.90 3.55
N ALA A 39 4.32 -13.61 4.83
CA ALA A 39 5.27 -12.58 5.25
C ALA A 39 6.71 -12.94 4.82
N GLU A 40 7.12 -14.19 5.02
CA GLU A 40 8.43 -14.70 4.58
C GLU A 40 8.57 -14.64 3.04
N ALA A 41 7.50 -14.92 2.29
CA ALA A 41 7.52 -14.77 0.84
C ALA A 41 7.72 -13.31 0.41
N LEU A 42 7.04 -12.37 1.07
CA LEU A 42 7.22 -10.95 0.82
C LEU A 42 8.65 -10.49 1.14
N ASP A 43 9.24 -10.97 2.25
CA ASP A 43 10.64 -10.66 2.60
C ASP A 43 11.63 -11.15 1.55
N ARG A 44 11.42 -12.37 1.01
CA ARG A 44 12.25 -12.88 -0.10
C ARG A 44 12.16 -12.00 -1.34
N ILE A 45 10.95 -11.52 -1.68
CA ILE A 45 10.75 -10.61 -2.82
C ILE A 45 11.41 -9.26 -2.55
N CYS A 46 11.31 -8.72 -1.33
CA CYS A 46 11.99 -7.49 -0.93
C CYS A 46 13.50 -7.60 -1.13
N ALA A 47 14.11 -8.68 -0.61
CA ALA A 47 15.54 -8.94 -0.74
C ALA A 47 15.97 -9.10 -2.20
N ALA A 48 15.20 -9.83 -3.00
CA ALA A 48 15.51 -10.05 -4.42
C ALA A 48 15.47 -8.76 -5.25
N GLY A 49 14.57 -7.83 -4.92
CA GLY A 49 14.44 -6.54 -5.59
C GLY A 49 15.27 -5.40 -4.98
N GLY A 50 15.95 -5.63 -3.86
CA GLY A 50 16.72 -4.58 -3.16
C GLY A 50 15.85 -3.51 -2.49
N PHE A 51 14.62 -3.86 -2.09
CA PHE A 51 13.67 -2.92 -1.51
C PHE A 51 13.86 -2.77 0.00
N GLU A 52 13.83 -1.53 0.49
CA GLU A 52 13.93 -1.23 1.92
C GLU A 52 12.58 -1.36 2.66
N GLN A 53 11.48 -1.18 1.93
CA GLN A 53 10.13 -1.15 2.50
C GLN A 53 9.20 -2.14 1.81
N ARG A 54 8.54 -3.00 2.60
CA ARG A 54 7.52 -3.95 2.12
C ARG A 54 6.38 -3.27 1.35
N ALA A 55 5.99 -2.06 1.76
CA ALA A 55 4.93 -1.29 1.11
C ALA A 55 5.27 -0.89 -0.33
N GLU A 56 6.55 -0.61 -0.62
CA GLU A 56 7.02 -0.31 -1.96
C GLU A 56 6.85 -1.53 -2.88
N VAL A 57 7.24 -2.71 -2.39
CA VAL A 57 7.06 -3.97 -3.11
C VAL A 57 5.60 -4.23 -3.43
N LEU A 58 4.70 -4.12 -2.44
CA LEU A 58 3.28 -4.32 -2.65
C LEU A 58 2.72 -3.33 -3.69
N THR A 59 3.15 -2.07 -3.63
CA THR A 59 2.73 -1.04 -4.59
C THR A 59 3.13 -1.43 -6.02
N LEU A 60 4.38 -1.85 -6.22
CA LEU A 60 4.89 -2.23 -7.55
C LEU A 60 4.30 -3.52 -8.07
N LEU A 61 4.05 -4.51 -7.19
CA LEU A 61 3.37 -5.75 -7.56
C LEU A 61 1.93 -5.48 -8.03
N ILE A 62 1.19 -4.61 -7.32
CA ILE A 62 -0.18 -4.22 -7.71
C ILE A 62 -0.18 -3.53 -9.07
N HIS A 63 0.70 -2.54 -9.28
CA HIS A 63 0.79 -1.83 -10.55
C HIS A 63 1.18 -2.78 -11.69
N SER A 64 2.14 -3.67 -11.45
CA SER A 64 2.59 -4.62 -12.46
C SER A 64 1.49 -5.62 -12.82
N ALA A 65 0.77 -6.13 -11.83
CA ALA A 65 -0.37 -7.03 -12.04
C ALA A 65 -1.51 -6.35 -12.83
N ASP A 66 -1.83 -5.09 -12.52
CA ASP A 66 -2.82 -4.30 -13.27
C ASP A 66 -2.39 -4.08 -14.73
N GLN A 67 -1.12 -3.74 -14.97
CA GLN A 67 -0.58 -3.59 -16.33
C GLN A 67 -0.61 -4.91 -17.11
N ILE A 68 -0.34 -6.04 -16.46
CA ILE A 68 -0.48 -7.36 -17.08
C ILE A 68 -1.95 -7.62 -17.42
N ALA A 69 -2.88 -7.44 -16.48
CA ALA A 69 -4.31 -7.68 -16.69
C ALA A 69 -4.89 -6.85 -17.85
N LYS A 70 -4.45 -5.60 -18.01
CA LYS A 70 -4.84 -4.72 -19.12
C LYS A 70 -4.34 -5.18 -20.49
N ARG A 71 -3.19 -5.88 -20.53
CA ARG A 71 -2.53 -6.28 -21.79
C ARG A 71 -2.79 -7.73 -22.16
N ASP A 72 -2.81 -8.63 -21.18
CA ASP A 72 -2.93 -10.07 -21.36
C ASP A 72 -3.56 -10.74 -20.11
N MET A 73 -4.84 -11.09 -20.22
CA MET A 73 -5.59 -11.73 -19.14
C MET A 73 -5.12 -13.17 -18.87
N SER A 74 -4.58 -13.89 -19.86
CA SER A 74 -4.06 -15.25 -19.64
C SER A 74 -2.82 -15.22 -18.75
N ARG A 75 -1.91 -14.26 -19.00
CA ARG A 75 -0.73 -14.06 -18.15
C ARG A 75 -1.09 -13.60 -16.74
N PHE A 76 -2.10 -12.74 -16.60
CA PHE A 76 -2.61 -12.38 -15.28
C PHE A 76 -3.14 -13.61 -14.54
N ASN A 77 -3.94 -14.46 -15.21
CA ASN A 77 -4.46 -15.68 -14.61
C ASN A 77 -3.36 -16.63 -14.14
N GLU A 78 -2.27 -16.75 -14.89
CA GLU A 78 -1.10 -17.54 -14.46
C GLU A 78 -0.43 -16.96 -13.22
N LEU A 79 -0.36 -15.64 -13.08
CA LEU A 79 0.23 -14.98 -11.92
C LEU A 79 -0.58 -15.21 -10.63
N ILE A 80 -1.91 -15.15 -10.71
CA ILE A 80 -2.79 -15.24 -9.52
C ILE A 80 -3.25 -16.66 -9.20
N THR A 81 -3.03 -17.62 -10.10
CA THR A 81 -3.37 -19.02 -9.84
C THR A 81 -2.26 -19.64 -8.99
N PRO A 82 -2.57 -20.16 -7.80
CA PRO A 82 -1.56 -20.82 -6.98
C PRO A 82 -0.98 -22.03 -7.74
N PRO A 83 0.34 -22.29 -7.62
CA PRO A 83 0.93 -23.47 -8.23
C PRO A 83 0.20 -24.71 -7.72
N ARG A 84 -0.24 -25.57 -8.64
CA ARG A 84 -0.91 -26.83 -8.28
C ARG A 84 0.05 -27.60 -7.39
N SER A 85 -0.40 -27.92 -6.18
CA SER A 85 0.33 -28.85 -5.30
C SER A 85 0.28 -30.23 -5.97
N THR A 86 1.40 -30.64 -6.56
CA THR A 86 1.69 -32.03 -6.91
C THR A 86 2.15 -32.78 -5.67
#